data_AF-A0A812TAJ6-F1
#
_entry.id   AF-A0A812TAJ6-F1
#
_cell.length_a   1.000
_cell.length_b   1.000
_cell.length_c   1.000
_cell.angle_alpha   90.00
_cell.angle_beta   90.00
_cell.angle_gamma   90.00
#
_symmetry.space_group_name_H-M   'P 1'
#
loop_
_entity.id
_entity.type
_entity.pdbx_description
1 polymer ?
#
loop_
_entity_poly.entity_id
_entity_poly.type
_entity_poly.pdbx_seq_one_letter_code
_entity_poly.pdbx_strand_id
1 'polypeptide(L)'
;MGHLSPSFPTKSQQVVGGGCAARPCSDGPALPGLLFRTWRPALVPARATLASLADEKQIKASHPREYAVWKKLDRDFDGSLSHAEIRSMCRKFDAVEHARVLIKILDPENEGQVDLARFCDQFAAVQMVRNSARLKHWHRTFGLGVAGNVAGHMAQAGEADPSHAQTEMPPAVFTFYAPHPHTVDATEDEILQRLENFPVTNAVIDFPRQGGNVQVEPEMGLYCDIVYTKDGKAVERLVPRRIAAFNDCSIRQLDGSSKLSEKKNWGFGSKGISLRSFRINSISRGSYVDQLCMASYIKRGPETFDYSIPAPARNYLLFHDALLDWIVDRINNQQDTDKWEEIFPRLVQSDYPVSMWIALGAGEYTDWGNSNFLQPKDETLVLIYDEKRYPKGPSAGLVESLFQDFDAPGGIIALHQTFV
;
A
#
# COMPACT_ATOMS: atom_id res chain seq x y z
N MET A 1 48.48 30.15 22.58
CA MET A 1 49.71 29.50 22.07
C MET A 1 50.28 28.65 23.19
N GLY A 2 50.47 27.36 22.96
CA GLY A 2 50.95 26.42 23.96
C GLY A 2 50.49 25.00 23.64
N HIS A 3 51.27 24.31 22.81
CA HIS A 3 51.18 22.85 22.63
C HIS A 3 51.49 22.15 23.95
N LEU A 4 50.79 21.06 24.26
CA LEU A 4 51.28 19.92 25.04
C LEU A 4 50.27 18.75 24.93
N SER A 5 50.72 17.63 24.38
CA SER A 5 50.03 16.33 24.35
C SER A 5 50.28 15.53 25.63
N PRO A 6 49.39 14.57 25.97
CA PRO A 6 49.85 13.26 26.46
C PRO A 6 48.99 12.10 25.87
N SER A 7 49.55 11.09 25.20
CA SER A 7 50.22 9.85 25.72
C SER A 7 49.31 8.89 26.52
N PHE A 8 49.01 7.73 25.90
CA PHE A 8 48.33 6.55 26.45
C PHE A 8 49.26 5.70 27.34
N PRO A 9 48.71 4.94 28.31
CA PRO A 9 49.39 3.76 28.87
C PRO A 9 48.67 2.44 28.55
N THR A 10 49.44 1.48 28.07
CA THR A 10 49.15 0.04 28.01
C THR A 10 49.50 -0.64 29.34
N LYS A 11 48.69 -1.59 29.80
CA LYS A 11 49.08 -2.58 30.81
C LYS A 11 48.64 -3.98 30.42
N SER A 12 49.63 -4.85 30.38
CA SER A 12 49.62 -6.32 30.26
C SER A 12 49.39 -7.00 31.61
N GLN A 13 48.67 -8.12 31.64
CA GLN A 13 48.79 -9.20 32.65
C GLN A 13 48.26 -10.50 31.99
N GLN A 14 49.13 -11.45 31.64
CA GLN A 14 49.66 -12.59 32.41
C GLN A 14 48.69 -13.79 32.53
N VAL A 15 49.13 -14.88 31.90
CA VAL A 15 48.56 -16.23 31.90
C VAL A 15 49.19 -17.03 33.05
N VAL A 16 48.39 -17.72 33.85
CA VAL A 16 48.83 -18.85 34.69
C VAL A 16 47.74 -19.94 34.65
N GLY A 17 48.13 -21.16 34.26
CA GLY A 17 47.29 -22.35 34.29
C GLY A 17 47.53 -23.18 35.56
N GLY A 18 46.54 -24.02 35.92
CA GLY A 18 46.65 -24.99 37.01
C GLY A 18 45.40 -25.87 37.22
N GLY A 19 45.44 -27.07 36.63
CA GLY A 19 45.03 -28.38 37.19
C GLY A 19 43.74 -28.61 38.00
N CYS A 20 42.80 -29.32 37.36
CA CYS A 20 42.03 -30.51 37.80
C CYS A 20 41.56 -30.70 39.27
N ALA A 21 40.23 -30.82 39.45
CA ALA A 21 39.61 -31.88 40.27
C ALA A 21 38.14 -32.11 39.83
N ALA A 22 37.80 -33.35 39.51
CA ALA A 22 36.46 -33.80 39.15
C ALA A 22 35.75 -34.43 40.35
N ARG A 23 34.44 -34.16 40.53
CA ARG A 23 33.37 -35.09 40.98
C ARG A 23 32.00 -34.36 41.01
N PRO A 24 30.86 -35.10 41.00
CA PRO A 24 29.82 -34.94 39.99
C PRO A 24 28.52 -34.30 40.52
N CYS A 25 27.78 -33.63 39.63
CA CYS A 25 26.37 -33.33 39.86
C CYS A 25 25.51 -34.03 38.79
N SER A 26 24.79 -35.03 39.29
CA SER A 26 23.51 -35.60 38.87
C SER A 26 22.75 -34.95 37.70
N ASP A 27 22.44 -35.80 36.72
CA ASP A 27 21.16 -35.97 36.01
C ASP A 27 20.22 -34.74 35.92
N GLY A 28 20.36 -34.00 34.81
CA GLY A 28 19.32 -33.16 34.24
C GLY A 28 18.99 -33.65 32.82
N PRO A 29 17.72 -33.68 32.39
CA PRO A 29 17.31 -34.34 31.16
C PRO A 29 17.86 -33.64 29.91
N ALA A 30 18.26 -34.45 28.94
CA ALA A 30 18.82 -34.04 27.67
C ALA A 30 17.90 -33.06 26.91
N LEU A 31 18.48 -31.94 26.48
CA LEU A 31 17.91 -31.08 25.44
C LEU A 31 17.83 -31.88 24.13
N PRO A 32 16.66 -32.05 23.49
CA PRO A 32 16.61 -32.55 22.14
C PRO A 32 17.14 -31.47 21.19
N GLY A 33 18.09 -31.88 20.34
CA GLY A 33 18.82 -31.00 19.44
C GLY A 33 17.93 -30.12 18.57
N LEU A 34 18.38 -28.88 18.36
CA LEU A 34 17.91 -27.99 17.30
C LEU A 34 18.03 -28.71 15.95
N LEU A 35 16.93 -29.29 15.49
CA LEU A 35 16.70 -29.54 14.08
C LEU A 35 16.37 -28.19 13.45
N PHE A 36 17.35 -27.60 12.74
CA PHE A 36 17.06 -26.61 11.71
C PHE A 36 16.06 -27.25 10.73
N ARG A 37 14.77 -26.97 10.91
CA ARG A 37 13.76 -27.24 9.88
C ARG A 37 14.03 -26.26 8.74
N THR A 38 14.81 -26.70 7.77
CA THR A 38 14.83 -26.06 6.45
C THR A 38 13.41 -26.09 5.92
N TRP A 39 12.79 -24.91 5.81
CA TRP A 39 11.51 -24.74 5.16
C TRP A 39 11.68 -25.15 3.69
N ARG A 40 11.16 -26.33 3.33
CA ARG A 40 11.01 -26.77 1.94
C ARG A 40 9.51 -26.68 1.64
N PRO A 41 9.06 -25.79 0.75
CA PRO A 41 7.68 -25.87 0.29
C PRO A 41 7.47 -27.24 -0.36
N ALA A 42 6.34 -27.88 -0.05
CA ALA A 42 5.99 -29.16 -0.66
C ALA A 42 5.81 -28.95 -2.16
N LEU A 43 6.76 -29.46 -2.96
CA LEU A 43 6.65 -29.51 -4.41
C LEU A 43 5.59 -30.58 -4.75
N VAL A 44 4.44 -30.14 -5.26
CA VAL A 44 3.41 -31.02 -5.81
C VAL A 44 3.91 -31.54 -7.17
N PRO A 45 3.88 -32.87 -7.42
CA PRO A 45 4.33 -33.42 -8.69
C PRO A 45 3.38 -33.04 -9.84
N ALA A 46 3.98 -32.87 -11.02
CA ALA A 46 3.39 -32.30 -12.23
C ALA A 46 2.15 -33.06 -12.72
N ARG A 47 1.14 -32.29 -13.14
CA ARG A 47 0.13 -32.73 -14.10
C ARG A 47 0.17 -31.77 -15.29
N ALA A 48 0.63 -32.26 -16.44
CA ALA A 48 0.62 -31.52 -17.69
C ALA A 48 -0.83 -31.40 -18.22
N THR A 49 -1.24 -30.20 -18.62
CA THR A 49 -1.58 -29.78 -19.99
C THR A 49 -2.39 -28.48 -19.94
N LEU A 50 -2.18 -27.61 -20.93
CA LEU A 50 -3.05 -26.50 -21.33
C LEU A 50 -4.48 -26.71 -20.83
N ALA A 51 -4.85 -25.97 -19.78
CA ALA A 51 -6.19 -26.00 -19.23
C ALA A 51 -7.19 -25.85 -20.38
N SER A 52 -8.18 -26.74 -20.48
CA SER A 52 -9.27 -26.50 -21.43
C SER A 52 -9.95 -25.18 -21.06
N LEU A 53 -10.61 -24.51 -22.01
CA LEU A 53 -11.38 -23.28 -21.71
C LEU A 53 -12.40 -23.48 -20.56
N ALA A 54 -12.87 -24.72 -20.36
CA ALA A 54 -13.72 -25.10 -19.24
C ALA A 54 -12.96 -25.13 -17.90
N ASP A 55 -11.74 -25.67 -17.89
CA ASP A 55 -10.85 -25.69 -16.73
C ASP A 55 -10.41 -24.27 -16.36
N GLU A 56 -10.08 -23.43 -17.33
CA GLU A 56 -9.71 -22.03 -17.09
C GLU A 56 -10.88 -21.25 -16.47
N LYS A 57 -12.10 -21.42 -16.99
CA LYS A 57 -13.31 -20.79 -16.41
C LYS A 57 -13.57 -21.26 -14.98
N GLN A 58 -13.30 -22.53 -14.68
CA GLN A 58 -13.44 -23.09 -13.34
C GLN A 58 -12.35 -22.56 -12.38
N ILE A 59 -11.10 -22.44 -12.85
CA ILE A 59 -10.01 -21.87 -12.07
C ILE A 59 -10.29 -20.39 -11.78
N LYS A 60 -10.75 -19.61 -12.76
CA LYS A 60 -11.17 -18.21 -12.56
C LYS A 60 -12.23 -18.04 -11.49
N ALA A 61 -13.20 -18.95 -11.45
CA ALA A 61 -14.28 -18.91 -10.46
C ALA A 61 -13.82 -19.31 -9.05
N SER A 62 -12.85 -20.24 -8.95
CA SER A 62 -12.34 -20.73 -7.66
C SER A 62 -11.19 -19.89 -7.10
N HIS A 63 -10.44 -19.19 -7.95
CA HIS A 63 -9.26 -18.39 -7.61
C HIS A 63 -9.35 -16.98 -8.22
N PRO A 64 -10.39 -16.19 -7.89
CA PRO A 64 -10.63 -14.89 -8.51
C PRO A 64 -9.50 -13.89 -8.24
N ARG A 65 -8.87 -13.97 -7.06
CA ARG A 65 -7.74 -13.10 -6.67
C ARG A 65 -6.49 -13.42 -7.47
N GLU A 66 -6.13 -14.70 -7.50
CA GLU A 66 -4.96 -15.22 -8.22
C GLU A 66 -5.10 -14.87 -9.70
N TYR A 67 -6.28 -15.10 -10.27
CA TYR A 67 -6.58 -14.74 -11.66
C TYR A 67 -6.48 -13.23 -11.89
N ALA A 68 -7.04 -12.39 -10.99
CA ALA A 68 -6.94 -10.95 -11.10
C ALA A 68 -5.48 -10.46 -11.04
N VAL A 69 -4.60 -11.14 -10.29
CA VAL A 69 -3.16 -10.84 -10.32
C VAL A 69 -2.53 -11.34 -11.61
N TRP A 70 -2.76 -12.60 -11.98
CA TRP A 70 -2.21 -13.26 -13.16
C TRP A 70 -2.51 -12.50 -14.45
N LYS A 71 -3.76 -12.04 -14.63
CA LYS A 71 -4.21 -11.23 -15.78
C LYS A 71 -3.36 -9.96 -15.96
N LYS A 72 -2.86 -9.35 -14.87
CA LYS A 72 -2.00 -8.15 -14.96
C LYS A 72 -0.55 -8.47 -15.28
N LEU A 73 -0.16 -9.74 -15.15
CA LEU A 73 1.19 -10.22 -15.41
C LEU A 73 1.35 -10.75 -16.83
N ASP A 74 0.31 -11.40 -17.37
CA ASP A 74 0.21 -11.84 -18.77
C ASP A 74 -0.04 -10.62 -19.66
N ARG A 75 1.03 -10.05 -20.22
CA ARG A 75 1.01 -8.77 -20.94
C ARG A 75 0.83 -8.94 -22.44
N ASP A 76 1.20 -10.08 -22.99
CA ASP A 76 0.99 -10.40 -24.40
C ASP A 76 -0.30 -11.20 -24.63
N PHE A 77 -1.02 -11.53 -23.56
CA PHE A 77 -2.30 -12.22 -23.58
C PHE A 77 -2.19 -13.61 -24.23
N ASP A 78 -1.03 -14.26 -24.06
CA ASP A 78 -0.74 -15.56 -24.66
C ASP A 78 -1.30 -16.73 -23.85
N GLY A 79 -1.85 -16.48 -22.65
CA GLY A 79 -2.41 -17.50 -21.78
C GLY A 79 -1.39 -18.11 -20.81
N SER A 80 -0.18 -17.55 -20.73
CA SER A 80 0.90 -18.01 -19.86
C SER A 80 1.78 -16.86 -19.37
N LEU A 81 2.59 -17.12 -18.33
CA LEU A 81 3.59 -16.16 -17.85
C LEU A 81 4.98 -16.61 -18.25
N SER A 82 5.63 -15.79 -19.08
CA SER A 82 7.02 -15.94 -19.42
C SER A 82 7.93 -15.54 -18.25
N HIS A 83 9.18 -16.01 -18.27
CA HIS A 83 10.19 -15.53 -17.30
C HIS A 83 10.44 -14.03 -17.41
N ALA A 84 10.22 -13.42 -18.59
CA ALA A 84 10.38 -12.00 -18.80
C ALA A 84 9.31 -11.21 -18.03
N GLU A 85 8.07 -11.69 -18.04
CA GLU A 85 6.95 -11.10 -17.30
C GLU A 85 7.11 -11.27 -15.80
N ILE A 86 7.52 -12.44 -15.33
CA ILE A 86 7.82 -12.68 -13.91
C ILE A 86 8.94 -11.72 -13.44
N ARG A 87 10.02 -11.55 -14.22
CA ARG A 87 11.07 -10.55 -13.91
C ARG A 87 10.54 -9.13 -13.93
N SER A 88 9.66 -8.81 -14.87
CA SER A 88 9.04 -7.49 -14.98
C SER A 88 8.19 -7.17 -13.75
N MET A 89 7.41 -8.14 -13.28
CA MET A 89 6.66 -8.06 -12.03
C MET A 89 7.57 -7.75 -10.85
N CYS A 90 8.63 -8.54 -10.66
CA CYS A 90 9.59 -8.32 -9.57
C CYS A 90 10.26 -6.95 -9.64
N ARG A 91 10.56 -6.42 -10.84
CA ARG A 91 11.04 -5.04 -11.02
C ARG A 91 10.00 -4.00 -10.60
N LYS A 92 8.74 -4.17 -11.00
CA LYS A 92 7.65 -3.25 -10.63
C LYS A 92 7.41 -3.19 -9.12
N PHE A 93 7.66 -4.29 -8.40
CA PHE A 93 7.60 -4.37 -6.94
C PHE A 93 8.89 -4.01 -6.21
N ASP A 94 9.95 -3.56 -6.90
CA ASP A 94 11.28 -3.31 -6.29
C ASP A 94 11.80 -4.54 -5.51
N ALA A 95 11.64 -5.72 -6.11
CA ALA A 95 11.94 -7.05 -5.55
C ALA A 95 12.72 -7.91 -6.58
N VAL A 96 13.62 -7.28 -7.34
CA VAL A 96 14.37 -7.92 -8.44
C VAL A 96 15.22 -9.09 -7.95
N GLU A 97 15.73 -9.00 -6.73
CA GLU A 97 16.49 -10.03 -6.03
C GLU A 97 15.72 -11.36 -5.92
N HIS A 98 14.39 -11.30 -5.82
CA HIS A 98 13.53 -12.48 -5.65
C HIS A 98 13.17 -13.15 -6.97
N ALA A 99 13.37 -12.48 -8.11
CA ALA A 99 12.89 -12.95 -9.42
C ALA A 99 13.43 -14.34 -9.79
N ARG A 100 14.72 -14.60 -9.53
CA ARG A 100 15.35 -15.89 -9.85
C ARG A 100 14.75 -17.04 -9.03
N VAL A 101 14.51 -16.80 -7.74
CA VAL A 101 13.94 -17.81 -6.84
C VAL A 101 12.48 -18.06 -7.20
N LEU A 102 11.72 -16.99 -7.46
CA LEU A 102 10.31 -17.10 -7.85
C LEU A 102 10.14 -17.88 -9.15
N ILE A 103 10.94 -17.60 -10.19
CA ILE A 103 10.92 -18.36 -11.44
C ILE A 103 11.16 -19.85 -11.16
N LYS A 104 12.15 -20.20 -10.35
CA LYS A 104 12.46 -21.60 -10.04
C LYS A 104 11.32 -22.32 -9.31
N ILE A 105 10.51 -21.60 -8.54
CA ILE A 105 9.35 -22.18 -7.83
C ILE A 105 8.17 -22.37 -8.81
N LEU A 106 7.88 -21.34 -9.61
CA LEU A 106 6.78 -21.35 -10.57
C LEU A 106 7.04 -22.35 -11.70
N ASP A 107 8.27 -22.39 -12.21
CA ASP A 107 8.72 -23.19 -13.35
C ASP A 107 9.99 -24.00 -12.98
N PRO A 108 9.85 -25.10 -12.20
CA PRO A 108 10.98 -25.90 -11.74
C PRO A 108 11.67 -26.68 -12.88
N GLU A 109 10.91 -27.06 -13.91
CA GLU A 109 11.40 -27.80 -15.08
C GLU A 109 11.98 -26.88 -16.16
N ASN A 110 11.89 -25.55 -15.96
CA ASN A 110 12.41 -24.53 -16.86
C ASN A 110 11.82 -24.64 -18.29
N GLU A 111 10.51 -24.85 -18.36
CA GLU A 111 9.74 -24.91 -19.60
C GLU A 111 9.60 -23.53 -20.26
N GLY A 112 9.80 -22.46 -19.49
CA GLY A 112 9.82 -21.07 -19.96
C GLY A 112 8.46 -20.37 -19.92
N GLN A 113 7.38 -21.12 -19.64
CA GLN A 113 6.01 -20.64 -19.55
C GLN A 113 5.33 -21.19 -18.30
N VAL A 114 4.49 -20.37 -17.66
CA VAL A 114 3.73 -20.75 -16.45
C VAL A 114 2.26 -20.47 -16.69
N ASP A 115 1.44 -21.51 -16.80
CA ASP A 115 -0.02 -21.36 -16.97
C ASP A 115 -0.72 -20.90 -15.69
N LEU A 116 -2.02 -20.55 -15.82
CA LEU A 116 -2.84 -20.09 -14.70
C LEU A 116 -2.96 -21.14 -13.57
N ALA A 117 -3.08 -22.43 -13.91
CA ALA A 117 -3.25 -23.49 -12.91
C ALA A 117 -1.99 -23.58 -12.03
N ARG A 118 -0.82 -23.62 -12.66
CA ARG A 118 0.48 -23.65 -11.99
C ARG A 118 0.72 -22.39 -11.17
N PHE A 119 0.34 -21.23 -11.71
CA PHE A 119 0.42 -19.97 -11.00
C PHE A 119 -0.43 -19.98 -9.72
N CYS A 120 -1.67 -20.48 -9.79
CA CYS A 120 -2.55 -20.63 -8.62
C CYS A 120 -1.96 -21.59 -7.59
N ASP A 121 -1.47 -22.77 -8.01
CA ASP A 121 -0.87 -23.78 -7.12
C ASP A 121 0.34 -23.25 -6.34
N GLN A 122 1.09 -22.31 -6.95
CA GLN A 122 2.30 -21.73 -6.38
C GLN A 122 2.12 -20.27 -5.94
N PHE A 123 0.87 -19.80 -5.83
CA PHE A 123 0.58 -18.39 -5.56
C PHE A 123 1.15 -17.90 -4.22
N ALA A 124 1.31 -18.80 -3.25
CA ALA A 124 1.97 -18.48 -1.98
C ALA A 124 3.38 -17.89 -2.19
N ALA A 125 4.16 -18.38 -3.16
CA ALA A 125 5.48 -17.82 -3.45
C ALA A 125 5.39 -16.42 -4.06
N VAL A 126 4.39 -16.17 -4.92
CA VAL A 126 4.11 -14.84 -5.47
C VAL A 126 3.71 -13.88 -4.35
N GLN A 127 2.85 -14.34 -3.42
CA GLN A 127 2.46 -13.58 -2.23
C GLN A 127 3.67 -13.26 -1.34
N MET A 128 4.60 -14.19 -1.14
CA MET A 128 5.83 -13.93 -0.37
C MET A 128 6.65 -12.79 -0.96
N VAL A 129 6.85 -12.78 -2.29
CA VAL A 129 7.57 -11.69 -2.97
C VAL A 129 6.84 -10.36 -2.81
N ARG A 130 5.52 -10.36 -2.98
CA ARG A 130 4.68 -9.16 -2.79
C ARG A 130 4.71 -8.66 -1.34
N ASN A 131 4.70 -9.57 -0.37
CA ASN A 131 4.78 -9.26 1.06
C ASN A 131 6.15 -8.69 1.43
N SER A 132 7.23 -9.25 0.89
CA SER A 132 8.59 -8.72 1.08
C SER A 132 8.74 -7.31 0.50
N ALA A 133 8.26 -7.08 -0.73
CA ALA A 133 8.24 -5.76 -1.36
C ALA A 133 7.46 -4.75 -0.53
N ARG A 134 6.27 -5.13 -0.06
CA ARG A 134 5.47 -4.30 0.82
C ARG A 134 6.22 -3.94 2.10
N LEU A 135 6.78 -4.92 2.81
CA LEU A 135 7.55 -4.68 4.03
C LEU A 135 8.65 -3.66 3.77
N LYS A 136 9.42 -3.83 2.69
CA LYS A 136 10.47 -2.88 2.29
C LYS A 136 9.97 -1.44 2.18
N HIS A 137 8.75 -1.23 1.68
CA HIS A 137 8.18 0.13 1.50
C HIS A 137 7.36 0.66 2.68
N TRP A 138 6.80 -0.21 3.52
CA TRP A 138 5.81 0.19 4.52
C TRP A 138 6.22 -0.07 5.97
N HIS A 139 7.30 -0.79 6.24
CA HIS A 139 7.71 -1.17 7.60
C HIS A 139 8.03 0.01 8.53
N ARG A 140 8.34 1.21 7.99
CA ARG A 140 8.47 2.46 8.77
C ARG A 140 7.69 3.61 8.14
N THR A 141 6.56 3.29 7.53
CA THR A 141 5.71 4.24 6.82
C THR A 141 4.33 4.26 7.45
N PHE A 142 3.95 5.40 8.02
CA PHE A 142 2.62 5.64 8.56
C PHE A 142 1.59 5.93 7.46
N GLY A 143 0.33 5.63 7.68
CA GLY A 143 -0.78 5.91 6.78
C GLY A 143 -1.79 6.86 7.41
N LEU A 144 -1.92 8.05 6.83
CA LEU A 144 -2.78 9.13 7.31
C LEU A 144 -3.78 9.55 6.22
N GLY A 145 -5.05 9.76 6.56
CA GLY A 145 -6.03 10.34 5.64
C GLY A 145 -6.45 11.74 6.08
N VAL A 146 -6.69 12.64 5.13
CA VAL A 146 -7.29 13.96 5.37
C VAL A 146 -8.79 13.86 5.07
N ALA A 147 -9.63 14.02 6.09
CA ALA A 147 -11.07 13.98 5.88
C ALA A 147 -11.54 15.28 5.20
N GLY A 148 -12.26 15.17 4.08
CA GLY A 148 -13.02 16.30 3.53
C GLY A 148 -12.22 17.45 2.91
N ASN A 149 -11.10 17.18 2.26
CA ASN A 149 -10.25 18.22 1.65
C ASN A 149 -10.68 18.69 0.24
N VAL A 150 -11.81 18.18 -0.25
CA VAL A 150 -12.40 18.59 -1.54
C VAL A 150 -13.82 19.06 -1.27
N ALA A 151 -14.16 20.23 -1.81
CA ALA A 151 -15.48 20.84 -1.64
C ALA A 151 -16.58 19.87 -2.13
N GLY A 152 -17.71 19.82 -1.44
CA GLY A 152 -18.87 19.02 -1.86
C GLY A 152 -18.72 17.49 -1.66
N HIS A 153 -17.51 16.94 -1.65
CA HIS A 153 -17.30 15.50 -1.57
C HIS A 153 -17.90 14.86 -0.30
N MET A 154 -17.70 15.46 0.89
CA MET A 154 -18.27 14.90 2.12
C MET A 154 -19.80 14.82 2.09
N ALA A 155 -20.46 15.76 1.41
CA ALA A 155 -21.91 15.75 1.26
C ALA A 155 -22.35 14.62 0.30
N GLN A 156 -21.65 14.43 -0.82
CA GLN A 156 -21.87 13.30 -1.74
C GLN A 156 -21.63 11.94 -1.05
N ALA A 157 -20.62 11.88 -0.19
CA ALA A 157 -20.28 10.71 0.61
C ALA A 157 -21.28 10.43 1.74
N GLY A 158 -22.25 11.31 2.02
CA GLY A 158 -23.14 11.17 3.17
C GLY A 158 -22.45 11.29 4.54
N GLU A 159 -21.23 11.84 4.57
CA GLU A 159 -20.38 11.96 5.77
C GLU A 159 -20.31 13.40 6.30
N ALA A 160 -21.04 14.33 5.67
CA ALA A 160 -21.09 15.73 6.06
C ALA A 160 -21.72 15.91 7.44
N ASP A 161 -21.02 16.65 8.30
CA ASP A 161 -21.53 17.10 9.58
C ASP A 161 -22.08 18.53 9.45
N PRO A 162 -23.35 18.79 9.78
CA PRO A 162 -23.93 20.14 9.72
C PRO A 162 -23.16 21.19 10.53
N SER A 163 -22.45 20.79 11.58
CA SER A 163 -21.63 21.69 12.41
C SER A 163 -20.36 22.19 11.71
N HIS A 164 -19.93 21.51 10.64
CA HIS A 164 -18.75 21.84 9.84
C HIS A 164 -19.11 22.42 8.46
N ALA A 165 -20.39 22.64 8.18
CA ALA A 165 -20.88 23.09 6.86
C ALA A 165 -20.38 24.48 6.41
N GLN A 166 -19.74 25.26 7.29
CA GLN A 166 -19.26 26.62 7.01
C GLN A 166 -17.73 26.76 6.99
N THR A 167 -16.96 25.69 7.21
CA THR A 167 -15.48 25.80 7.28
C THR A 167 -14.84 25.40 5.95
N GLU A 168 -14.10 26.30 5.32
CA GLU A 168 -13.27 26.04 4.12
C GLU A 168 -12.03 25.16 4.40
N MET A 169 -11.95 24.51 5.57
CA MET A 169 -10.85 23.65 5.98
C MET A 169 -11.31 22.23 6.28
N PRO A 170 -10.47 21.21 6.01
CA PRO A 170 -10.71 19.85 6.43
C PRO A 170 -11.01 19.76 7.95
N PRO A 171 -11.98 18.94 8.40
CA PRO A 171 -12.31 18.80 9.82
C PRO A 171 -11.22 18.12 10.65
N ALA A 172 -10.58 17.08 10.11
CA ALA A 172 -9.68 16.21 10.87
C ALA A 172 -8.77 15.37 9.96
N VAL A 173 -7.77 14.74 10.57
CA VAL A 173 -7.03 13.63 9.97
C VAL A 173 -7.38 12.32 10.67
N PHE A 174 -7.17 11.19 10.01
CA PHE A 174 -7.39 9.87 10.62
C PHE A 174 -6.27 8.91 10.26
N THR A 175 -6.02 7.93 11.12
CA THR A 175 -5.02 6.89 10.86
C THR A 175 -5.68 5.77 10.07
N PHE A 176 -5.15 5.47 8.87
CA PHE A 176 -5.55 4.25 8.14
C PHE A 176 -4.57 3.10 8.28
N TYR A 177 -3.30 3.40 8.61
CA TYR A 177 -2.29 2.39 8.85
C TYR A 177 -1.23 2.89 9.82
N ALA A 178 -0.89 2.06 10.80
CA ALA A 178 0.19 2.30 11.75
C ALA A 178 1.17 1.12 11.63
N PRO A 179 2.44 1.35 11.24
CA PRO A 179 3.44 0.29 11.25
C PRO A 179 3.74 -0.04 12.70
N HIS A 180 3.72 -1.32 13.05
CA HIS A 180 4.05 -1.73 14.40
C HIS A 180 5.58 -1.69 14.60
N PRO A 181 6.11 -1.35 15.79
CA PRO A 181 7.51 -1.55 16.12
C PRO A 181 7.96 -2.94 15.72
N HIS A 182 9.13 -3.03 15.09
CA HIS A 182 9.85 -4.29 14.96
C HIS A 182 10.38 -4.67 16.35
N THR A 183 9.52 -5.23 17.19
CA THR A 183 10.01 -5.94 18.37
C THR A 183 10.62 -7.24 17.89
N VAL A 184 11.83 -7.55 18.36
CA VAL A 184 12.52 -8.81 18.08
C VAL A 184 11.69 -10.01 18.59
N ASP A 185 10.78 -9.75 19.53
CA ASP A 185 9.92 -10.73 20.19
C ASP A 185 8.54 -10.92 19.53
N ALA A 186 8.24 -10.23 18.42
CA ALA A 186 6.99 -10.47 17.70
C ALA A 186 6.97 -11.89 17.13
N THR A 187 5.93 -12.64 17.44
CA THR A 187 5.73 -14.00 16.91
C THR A 187 5.51 -13.97 15.39
N GLU A 188 5.82 -15.09 14.72
CA GLU A 188 5.55 -15.25 13.28
C GLU A 188 4.08 -15.00 12.96
N ASP A 189 3.16 -15.49 13.79
CA ASP A 189 1.71 -15.29 13.63
C ASP A 189 1.30 -13.83 13.75
N GLU A 190 1.88 -13.06 14.68
CA GLU A 190 1.62 -11.61 14.78
C GLU A 190 2.12 -10.86 13.55
N ILE A 191 3.28 -11.25 13.01
CA ILE A 191 3.81 -10.68 11.77
C ILE A 191 2.86 -11.02 10.60
N LEU A 192 2.46 -12.28 10.46
CA LEU A 192 1.56 -12.72 9.41
C LEU A 192 0.18 -12.05 9.50
N GLN A 193 -0.41 -11.96 10.70
CA GLN A 193 -1.69 -11.29 10.90
C GLN A 193 -1.62 -9.78 10.58
N ARG A 194 -0.52 -9.10 10.92
CA ARG A 194 -0.29 -7.69 10.50
C ARG A 194 -0.12 -7.57 8.99
N LEU A 195 0.57 -8.54 8.40
CA LEU A 195 0.75 -8.61 6.96
C LEU A 195 -0.60 -8.84 6.26
N GLU A 196 -1.50 -9.60 6.85
CA GLU A 196 -2.86 -9.78 6.36
C GLU A 196 -3.74 -8.56 6.63
N ASN A 197 -3.60 -7.85 7.74
CA ASN A 197 -4.43 -6.67 8.05
C ASN A 197 -4.00 -5.36 7.35
N PHE A 198 -3.05 -5.42 6.43
CA PHE A 198 -2.57 -4.22 5.73
C PHE A 198 -3.55 -3.79 4.64
N PRO A 199 -4.01 -2.53 4.67
CA PRO A 199 -5.14 -2.14 3.84
C PRO A 199 -4.75 -1.88 2.38
N VAL A 200 -3.50 -1.52 2.10
CA VAL A 200 -3.12 -0.97 0.79
C VAL A 200 -2.68 -2.07 -0.18
N THR A 201 -3.26 -2.13 -1.36
CA THR A 201 -2.83 -3.01 -2.46
C THR A 201 -2.63 -2.21 -3.75
N ASN A 202 -2.26 -2.89 -4.83
CA ASN A 202 -2.03 -2.27 -6.14
C ASN A 202 -2.79 -2.96 -7.28
N ALA A 203 -3.48 -4.06 -7.00
CA ALA A 203 -4.07 -4.92 -8.02
C ALA A 203 -5.49 -5.38 -7.68
N VAL A 204 -5.77 -5.62 -6.40
CA VAL A 204 -7.01 -6.26 -5.97
C VAL A 204 -7.55 -5.54 -4.73
N ILE A 205 -8.83 -5.18 -4.73
CA ILE A 205 -9.57 -4.77 -3.54
C ILE A 205 -10.47 -5.92 -3.13
N ASP A 206 -10.44 -6.31 -1.86
CA ASP A 206 -11.37 -7.31 -1.34
C ASP A 206 -12.69 -6.64 -1.01
N PHE A 207 -13.78 -7.13 -1.61
CA PHE A 207 -15.10 -6.62 -1.26
C PHE A 207 -15.39 -6.93 0.22
N PRO A 208 -15.87 -5.96 1.00
CA PRO A 208 -16.13 -6.17 2.42
C PRO A 208 -17.20 -7.25 2.63
N ARG A 209 -16.99 -8.07 3.67
CA ARG A 209 -17.94 -9.13 4.07
C ARG A 209 -19.19 -8.59 4.77
N GLN A 210 -19.11 -7.38 5.31
CA GLN A 210 -20.16 -6.70 6.06
C GLN A 210 -20.21 -5.23 5.68
N GLY A 211 -21.39 -4.64 5.81
CA GLY A 211 -21.69 -3.33 5.27
C GLY A 211 -21.95 -3.35 3.77
N GLY A 212 -22.31 -2.20 3.23
CA GLY A 212 -22.71 -2.06 1.84
C GLY A 212 -22.34 -0.69 1.28
N ASN A 213 -22.66 -0.49 0.01
CA ASN A 213 -22.44 0.77 -0.69
C ASN A 213 -20.96 1.17 -0.70
N VAL A 214 -20.12 0.29 -1.23
CA VAL A 214 -18.69 0.52 -1.36
C VAL A 214 -18.44 1.52 -2.50
N GLN A 215 -17.60 2.52 -2.26
CA GLN A 215 -17.21 3.50 -3.27
C GLN A 215 -15.69 3.56 -3.43
N VAL A 216 -15.27 3.85 -4.67
CA VAL A 216 -13.91 4.31 -4.95
C VAL A 216 -13.79 5.70 -4.35
N GLU A 217 -12.71 5.96 -3.66
CA GLU A 217 -12.39 7.31 -3.19
C GLU A 217 -11.06 7.70 -3.82
N PRO A 218 -11.11 8.27 -5.03
CA PRO A 218 -9.92 8.50 -5.82
C PRO A 218 -9.20 9.74 -5.30
N GLU A 219 -7.94 9.57 -4.90
CA GLU A 219 -7.17 10.63 -4.26
C GLU A 219 -5.74 10.75 -4.83
N MET A 220 -5.12 11.89 -4.58
CA MET A 220 -3.67 11.99 -4.60
C MET A 220 -3.10 11.52 -3.27
N GLY A 221 -2.23 10.51 -3.30
CA GLY A 221 -1.42 10.12 -2.15
C GLY A 221 -0.13 10.92 -2.12
N LEU A 222 0.18 11.59 -1.00
CA LEU A 222 1.41 12.32 -0.77
C LEU A 222 2.35 11.55 0.14
N TYR A 223 3.56 11.26 -0.34
CA TYR A 223 4.62 10.68 0.49
C TYR A 223 5.48 11.79 1.08
N CYS A 224 5.64 11.77 2.40
CA CYS A 224 6.46 12.71 3.15
C CYS A 224 7.46 11.97 4.04
N ASP A 225 8.66 12.54 4.19
CA ASP A 225 9.51 12.23 5.34
C ASP A 225 8.96 12.97 6.57
N ILE A 226 9.04 12.34 7.73
CA ILE A 226 8.63 12.92 9.02
C ILE A 226 9.87 13.46 9.73
N VAL A 227 9.83 14.73 10.12
CA VAL A 227 10.87 15.35 10.95
C VAL A 227 10.29 15.59 12.33
N TYR A 228 10.81 14.88 13.32
CA TYR A 228 10.45 15.08 14.73
C TYR A 228 11.28 16.19 15.37
N THR A 229 10.73 16.81 16.42
CA THR A 229 11.47 17.73 17.28
C THR A 229 12.67 17.02 17.93
N LYS A 230 13.70 17.78 18.31
CA LYS A 230 14.92 17.22 18.93
C LYS A 230 14.66 16.41 20.19
N ASP A 231 13.61 16.73 20.94
CA ASP A 231 13.20 16.01 22.15
C ASP A 231 12.26 14.82 21.86
N GLY A 232 11.89 14.59 20.60
CA GLY A 232 11.04 13.49 20.16
C GLY A 232 9.59 13.59 20.64
N LYS A 233 9.14 14.78 21.09
CA LYS A 233 7.81 14.98 21.69
C LYS A 233 6.75 15.51 20.71
N ALA A 234 7.14 15.93 19.52
CA ALA A 234 6.23 16.41 18.49
C ALA A 234 6.81 16.16 17.10
N VAL A 235 5.94 16.23 16.08
CA VAL A 235 6.36 16.40 14.69
C VAL A 235 6.68 17.88 14.47
N GLU A 236 7.88 18.19 13.97
CA GLU A 236 8.32 19.55 13.64
C GLU A 236 7.84 19.94 12.23
N ARG A 237 8.04 19.07 11.24
CA ARG A 237 7.61 19.31 9.85
C ARG A 237 7.52 18.03 9.04
N LEU A 238 6.83 18.13 7.89
CA LEU A 238 6.77 17.09 6.86
C LEU A 238 7.53 17.55 5.61
N VAL A 239 8.31 16.65 5.00
CA VAL A 239 9.07 16.95 3.78
C VAL A 239 8.51 16.15 2.61
N PRO A 240 7.83 16.79 1.63
CA PRO A 240 7.19 16.09 0.53
C PRO A 240 8.20 15.51 -0.46
N ARG A 241 7.94 14.28 -0.92
CA ARG A 241 8.86 13.51 -1.77
C ARG A 241 8.20 12.92 -3.01
N ARG A 242 6.97 12.44 -2.90
CA ARG A 242 6.29 11.73 -4.00
C ARG A 242 4.78 11.97 -4.02
N ILE A 243 4.20 11.90 -5.22
CA ILE A 243 2.75 11.82 -5.43
C ILE A 243 2.42 10.50 -6.12
N ALA A 244 1.42 9.78 -5.63
CA ALA A 244 0.93 8.52 -6.21
C ALA A 244 -0.60 8.58 -6.39
N ALA A 245 -1.14 7.88 -7.39
CA ALA A 245 -2.57 7.62 -7.44
C ALA A 245 -2.94 6.73 -6.25
N PHE A 246 -3.96 7.13 -5.50
CA PHE A 246 -4.43 6.47 -4.29
C PHE A 246 -5.93 6.24 -4.38
N ASN A 247 -6.40 5.14 -3.79
CA ASN A 247 -7.81 4.81 -3.69
C ASN A 247 -8.15 4.52 -2.24
N ASP A 248 -8.78 5.49 -1.56
CA ASP A 248 -9.10 5.43 -0.13
C ASP A 248 -10.49 4.85 0.12
N CYS A 249 -10.78 3.68 -0.47
CA CYS A 249 -12.14 3.16 -0.54
C CYS A 249 -12.87 3.17 0.81
N SER A 250 -14.18 3.33 0.73
CA SER A 250 -15.04 3.49 1.89
C SER A 250 -16.27 2.60 1.81
N ILE A 251 -16.73 2.13 2.96
CA ILE A 251 -18.06 1.55 3.14
C ILE A 251 -19.00 2.67 3.63
N ARG A 252 -20.05 2.99 2.86
CA ARG A 252 -21.00 4.05 3.27
C ARG A 252 -21.97 3.59 4.35
N GLN A 253 -22.37 2.33 4.29
CA GLN A 253 -23.32 1.75 5.24
C GLN A 253 -22.63 0.63 6.01
N LEU A 254 -22.21 0.92 7.25
CA LEU A 254 -21.63 -0.06 8.16
C LEU A 254 -22.28 0.11 9.53
N ASP A 255 -23.18 -0.81 9.86
CA ASP A 255 -23.92 -0.78 11.13
C ASP A 255 -22.96 -0.97 12.32
N GLY A 256 -23.16 -0.17 13.38
CA GLY A 256 -22.37 -0.26 14.61
C GLY A 256 -20.98 0.40 14.56
N SER A 257 -20.60 1.00 13.43
CA SER A 257 -19.35 1.77 13.34
C SER A 257 -19.50 3.15 14.00
N SER A 258 -18.53 3.50 14.85
CA SER A 258 -18.47 4.80 15.55
C SER A 258 -17.37 5.70 14.99
N LYS A 259 -16.30 5.11 14.44
CA LYS A 259 -15.13 5.82 13.94
C LYS A 259 -15.06 5.78 12.42
N LEU A 260 -14.61 6.88 11.80
CA LEU A 260 -14.43 6.92 10.34
C LEU A 260 -13.39 5.89 9.85
N SER A 261 -12.35 5.62 10.64
CA SER A 261 -11.30 4.65 10.33
C SER A 261 -11.85 3.23 10.12
N GLU A 262 -12.92 2.84 10.83
CA GLU A 262 -13.58 1.53 10.70
C GLU A 262 -14.30 1.39 9.35
N LYS A 263 -14.96 2.45 8.88
CA LYS A 263 -15.60 2.49 7.54
C LYS A 263 -14.58 2.51 6.40
N LYS A 264 -13.36 2.96 6.70
CA LYS A 264 -12.28 3.15 5.74
C LYS A 264 -11.34 1.95 5.67
N ASN A 265 -11.20 1.16 6.72
CA ASN A 265 -10.28 0.03 6.74
C ASN A 265 -11.01 -1.23 7.26
N TRP A 266 -11.55 -2.02 6.34
CA TRP A 266 -12.20 -3.30 6.63
C TRP A 266 -11.24 -4.51 6.53
N GLY A 267 -9.92 -4.26 6.59
CA GLY A 267 -8.89 -5.29 6.52
C GLY A 267 -8.08 -5.27 5.22
N PHE A 268 -7.51 -6.43 4.87
CA PHE A 268 -6.65 -6.60 3.69
C PHE A 268 -7.32 -6.02 2.44
N GLY A 269 -6.56 -5.26 1.66
CA GLY A 269 -7.03 -4.79 0.36
C GLY A 269 -8.29 -3.94 0.43
N SER A 270 -8.46 -3.13 1.48
CA SER A 270 -9.49 -2.10 1.57
C SER A 270 -9.08 -0.79 0.87
N LYS A 271 -7.81 -0.65 0.47
CA LYS A 271 -7.23 0.57 -0.13
C LYS A 271 -6.29 0.27 -1.28
N GLY A 272 -6.00 1.28 -2.07
CA GLY A 272 -5.11 1.16 -3.23
C GLY A 272 -4.02 2.23 -3.30
N ILE A 273 -2.84 1.85 -3.77
CA ILE A 273 -1.79 2.78 -4.18
C ILE A 273 -1.08 2.29 -5.44
N SER A 274 -0.83 3.22 -6.35
CA SER A 274 -0.03 2.94 -7.56
C SER A 274 1.42 2.59 -7.22
N LEU A 275 2.00 1.65 -7.96
CA LEU A 275 3.42 1.27 -7.83
C LEU A 275 4.36 2.38 -8.32
N ARG A 276 3.89 3.18 -9.28
CA ARG A 276 4.63 4.34 -9.80
C ARG A 276 4.18 5.59 -9.09
N SER A 277 5.13 6.49 -8.84
CA SER A 277 4.89 7.78 -8.19
C SER A 277 5.64 8.89 -8.94
N PHE A 278 5.11 10.10 -8.97
CA PHE A 278 5.85 11.27 -9.41
C PHE A 278 6.81 11.66 -8.29
N ARG A 279 8.08 11.88 -8.62
CA ARG A 279 9.01 12.49 -7.67
C ARG A 279 8.74 13.99 -7.61
N ILE A 280 8.66 14.53 -6.41
CA ILE A 280 8.46 15.95 -6.15
C ILE A 280 9.48 16.42 -5.11
N ASN A 281 9.81 17.70 -5.15
CA ASN A 281 10.70 18.33 -4.17
C ASN A 281 9.98 19.40 -3.33
N SER A 282 8.73 19.71 -3.68
CA SER A 282 7.90 20.74 -3.05
C SER A 282 6.45 20.52 -3.51
N ILE A 283 5.50 20.93 -2.67
CA ILE A 283 4.08 21.09 -3.04
C ILE A 283 3.65 22.56 -3.03
N SER A 284 4.59 23.50 -2.86
CA SER A 284 4.32 24.94 -2.81
C SER A 284 3.69 25.43 -4.11
N ARG A 285 2.97 26.55 -4.05
CA ARG A 285 2.28 27.13 -5.21
C ARG A 285 3.27 27.36 -6.37
N GLY A 286 2.86 26.96 -7.57
CA GLY A 286 3.66 27.02 -8.80
C GLY A 286 4.63 25.84 -8.98
N SER A 287 4.67 24.88 -8.06
CA SER A 287 5.47 23.67 -8.20
C SER A 287 4.93 22.72 -9.28
N TYR A 288 5.58 21.57 -9.46
CA TYR A 288 5.09 20.54 -10.38
C TYR A 288 3.69 20.03 -10.00
N VAL A 289 3.33 20.07 -8.72
CA VAL A 289 2.06 19.51 -8.23
C VAL A 289 0.84 20.29 -8.72
N ASP A 290 0.95 21.60 -8.93
CA ASP A 290 -0.14 22.45 -9.46
C ASP A 290 -0.60 22.05 -10.87
N GLN A 291 0.24 21.29 -11.58
CA GLN A 291 -0.01 20.79 -12.94
C GLN A 291 -0.64 19.39 -12.93
N LEU A 292 -0.73 18.75 -11.76
CA LEU A 292 -1.29 17.42 -11.63
C LEU A 292 -2.80 17.50 -11.47
N CYS A 293 -3.49 16.61 -12.18
CA CYS A 293 -4.93 16.43 -12.08
C CYS A 293 -5.26 14.95 -11.86
N MET A 294 -6.19 14.70 -10.95
CA MET A 294 -6.68 13.37 -10.62
C MET A 294 -7.99 13.12 -11.36
N ALA A 295 -8.16 11.92 -11.92
CA ALA A 295 -9.44 11.45 -12.44
C ALA A 295 -9.59 9.95 -12.16
N SER A 296 -10.83 9.45 -12.17
CA SER A 296 -11.07 8.03 -11.98
C SER A 296 -12.18 7.49 -12.86
N TYR A 297 -12.07 6.21 -13.16
CA TYR A 297 -12.95 5.48 -14.05
C TYR A 297 -13.30 4.13 -13.44
N ILE A 298 -14.50 3.64 -13.76
CA ILE A 298 -14.91 2.27 -13.47
C ILE A 298 -15.19 1.55 -14.78
N LYS A 299 -14.72 0.31 -14.87
CA LYS A 299 -15.07 -0.62 -15.93
C LYS A 299 -15.93 -1.73 -15.35
N ARG A 300 -17.15 -1.85 -15.86
CA ARG A 300 -18.13 -2.87 -15.49
C ARG A 300 -18.46 -3.70 -16.73
N GLY A 301 -17.89 -4.90 -16.79
CA GLY A 301 -17.96 -5.72 -17.99
C GLY A 301 -17.30 -5.01 -19.19
N PRO A 302 -18.01 -4.81 -20.32
CA PRO A 302 -17.43 -4.14 -21.48
C PRO A 302 -17.51 -2.60 -21.40
N GLU A 303 -18.28 -2.04 -20.46
CA GLU A 303 -18.55 -0.61 -20.40
C GLU A 303 -17.61 0.10 -19.43
N THR A 304 -17.16 1.30 -19.82
CA THR A 304 -16.31 2.17 -19.02
C THR A 304 -17.04 3.47 -18.72
N PHE A 305 -17.00 3.89 -17.46
CA PHE A 305 -17.70 5.05 -16.93
C PHE A 305 -16.72 6.00 -16.25
N ASP A 306 -16.91 7.30 -16.47
CA ASP A 306 -16.24 8.35 -15.69
C ASP A 306 -16.80 8.33 -14.28
N TYR A 307 -15.95 8.10 -13.27
CA TYR A 307 -16.39 7.93 -11.89
C TYR A 307 -16.25 9.22 -11.08
N SER A 308 -15.16 9.96 -11.30
CA SER A 308 -14.93 11.24 -10.65
C SER A 308 -14.80 12.37 -11.66
N ILE A 309 -15.20 13.56 -11.24
CA ILE A 309 -14.88 14.80 -11.94
C ILE A 309 -13.34 14.99 -11.88
N PRO A 310 -12.67 15.41 -12.97
CA PRO A 310 -11.26 15.75 -12.93
C PRO A 310 -10.99 16.78 -11.81
N ALA A 311 -10.07 16.44 -10.91
CA ALA A 311 -9.73 17.25 -9.74
C ALA A 311 -8.26 17.69 -9.81
N PRO A 312 -8.00 18.91 -10.32
CA PRO A 312 -6.68 19.52 -10.27
C PRO A 312 -6.21 19.71 -8.82
N ALA A 313 -4.96 19.37 -8.53
CA ALA A 313 -4.41 19.49 -7.17
C ALA A 313 -4.52 20.92 -6.60
N ARG A 314 -4.35 21.93 -7.47
CA ARG A 314 -4.46 23.36 -7.14
C ARG A 314 -5.86 23.81 -6.66
N ASN A 315 -6.89 22.98 -6.85
CA ASN A 315 -8.26 23.29 -6.47
C ASN A 315 -8.68 22.63 -5.14
N TYR A 316 -7.77 21.94 -4.45
CA TYR A 316 -8.05 21.35 -3.15
C TYR A 316 -8.29 22.47 -2.12
N LEU A 317 -9.20 22.26 -1.17
CA LEU A 317 -9.61 23.28 -0.19
C LEU A 317 -8.42 23.80 0.60
N LEU A 318 -7.65 22.86 1.17
CA LEU A 318 -6.39 23.15 1.83
C LEU A 318 -5.26 22.45 1.07
N PHE A 319 -4.30 23.23 0.60
CA PHE A 319 -3.18 22.71 -0.19
C PHE A 319 -1.87 23.47 0.05
N HIS A 320 -0.81 23.05 -0.64
CA HIS A 320 0.53 23.62 -0.54
C HIS A 320 1.09 23.59 0.89
N ASP A 321 1.91 24.59 1.25
CA ASP A 321 2.57 24.66 2.55
C ASP A 321 1.57 24.73 3.71
N ALA A 322 0.43 25.43 3.52
CA ALA A 322 -0.63 25.52 4.51
C ALA A 322 -1.24 24.15 4.88
N LEU A 323 -1.32 23.23 3.91
CA LEU A 323 -1.75 21.85 4.19
C LEU A 323 -0.75 21.10 5.06
N LEU A 324 0.55 21.23 4.79
CA LEU A 324 1.58 20.55 5.60
C LEU A 324 1.59 21.08 7.03
N ASP A 325 1.53 22.40 7.20
CA ASP A 325 1.50 23.04 8.51
C ASP A 325 0.26 22.61 9.30
N TRP A 326 -0.90 22.56 8.63
CA TRP A 326 -2.14 22.09 9.23
C TRP A 326 -2.08 20.60 9.60
N ILE A 327 -1.54 19.73 8.74
CA ILE A 327 -1.38 18.31 9.07
C ILE A 327 -0.46 18.14 10.29
N VAL A 328 0.64 18.88 10.38
CA VAL A 328 1.55 18.86 11.54
C VAL A 328 0.83 19.30 12.80
N ASP A 329 0.04 20.38 12.75
CA ASP A 329 -0.80 20.83 13.86
C ASP A 329 -1.80 19.73 14.27
N ARG A 330 -2.52 19.13 13.32
CA ARG A 330 -3.46 18.03 13.61
C ARG A 330 -2.76 16.82 14.22
N ILE A 331 -1.58 16.44 13.72
CA ILE A 331 -0.81 15.31 14.29
C ILE A 331 -0.53 15.55 15.77
N ASN A 332 -0.09 16.76 16.11
CA ASN A 332 0.36 17.10 17.46
C ASN A 332 -0.78 17.41 18.42
N ASN A 333 -1.89 17.98 17.94
CA ASN A 333 -2.91 18.62 18.78
C ASN A 333 -4.33 18.04 18.63
N GLN A 334 -4.63 17.21 17.63
CA GLN A 334 -5.96 16.61 17.47
C GLN A 334 -6.28 15.70 18.66
N GLN A 335 -7.44 15.94 19.27
CA GLN A 335 -7.93 15.18 20.42
C GLN A 335 -8.76 13.97 19.99
N ASP A 336 -8.83 12.94 20.84
CA ASP A 336 -9.81 11.87 20.70
C ASP A 336 -11.23 12.44 20.93
N THR A 337 -12.14 12.13 20.02
CA THR A 337 -13.56 12.47 20.10
C THR A 337 -14.37 11.29 19.59
N ASP A 338 -15.70 11.30 19.65
CA ASP A 338 -16.51 10.16 19.19
C ASP A 338 -16.17 9.71 17.74
N LYS A 339 -15.78 10.64 16.85
CA LYS A 339 -15.45 10.35 15.44
C LYS A 339 -13.94 10.26 15.15
N TRP A 340 -13.10 10.95 15.93
CA TRP A 340 -11.68 11.16 15.61
C TRP A 340 -10.75 10.50 16.63
N GLU A 341 -9.47 10.33 16.27
CA GLU A 341 -8.47 9.69 17.12
C GLU A 341 -7.27 10.63 17.31
N GLU A 342 -6.58 10.53 18.45
CA GLU A 342 -5.26 11.16 18.60
C GLU A 342 -4.24 10.48 17.66
N ILE A 343 -3.34 11.28 17.08
CA ILE A 343 -2.39 10.81 16.07
C ILE A 343 -0.98 10.64 16.62
N PHE A 344 -0.43 11.65 17.30
CA PHE A 344 0.93 11.57 17.83
C PHE A 344 1.17 10.35 18.74
N PRO A 345 0.27 9.98 19.67
CA PRO A 345 0.44 8.76 20.47
C PRO A 345 0.57 7.48 19.61
N ARG A 346 -0.13 7.41 18.46
CA ARG A 346 -0.02 6.28 17.52
C ARG A 346 1.32 6.27 16.81
N LEU A 347 1.89 7.43 16.48
CA LEU A 347 3.27 7.51 15.95
C LEU A 347 4.28 6.98 16.95
N VAL A 348 4.13 7.30 18.24
CA VAL A 348 4.99 6.80 19.32
C VAL A 348 4.84 5.28 19.47
N GLN A 349 3.59 4.78 19.51
CA GLN A 349 3.31 3.34 19.54
C GLN A 349 3.83 2.60 18.30
N SER A 350 3.98 3.31 17.19
CA SER A 350 4.55 2.84 15.92
C SER A 350 6.08 2.96 15.85
N ASP A 351 6.75 3.22 16.99
CA ASP A 351 8.20 3.42 17.09
C ASP A 351 8.74 4.48 16.11
N TYR A 352 8.10 5.64 16.13
CA TYR A 352 8.54 6.84 15.41
C TYR A 352 8.83 6.55 13.92
N PRO A 353 7.80 6.29 13.10
CA PRO A 353 7.97 6.06 11.66
C PRO A 353 8.71 7.24 11.02
N VAL A 354 9.58 6.95 10.04
CA VAL A 354 10.38 8.00 9.36
C VAL A 354 9.67 8.65 8.19
N SER A 355 8.56 8.07 7.76
CA SER A 355 7.80 8.55 6.62
C SER A 355 6.33 8.27 6.76
N MET A 356 5.51 8.93 5.93
CA MET A 356 4.09 8.66 5.84
C MET A 356 3.58 8.81 4.41
N TRP A 357 2.55 8.02 4.09
CA TRP A 357 1.64 8.30 2.99
C TRP A 357 0.40 9.00 3.53
N ILE A 358 0.04 10.11 2.89
CA ILE A 358 -1.11 10.93 3.23
C ILE A 358 -2.11 10.86 2.07
N ALA A 359 -3.29 10.30 2.31
CA ALA A 359 -4.42 10.34 1.39
C ALA A 359 -5.04 11.75 1.51
N LEU A 360 -4.92 12.56 0.45
CA LEU A 360 -5.17 14.00 0.51
C LEU A 360 -6.64 14.42 0.42
N GLY A 361 -7.57 13.47 0.25
CA GLY A 361 -8.99 13.71 0.07
C GLY A 361 -9.47 13.37 -1.34
N ALA A 362 -10.62 12.71 -1.41
CA ALA A 362 -11.21 12.22 -2.65
C ALA A 362 -11.88 13.31 -3.49
N GLY A 363 -11.76 13.17 -4.82
CA GLY A 363 -12.42 14.06 -5.78
C GLY A 363 -13.95 13.88 -5.79
N GLU A 364 -14.64 14.88 -6.34
CA GLU A 364 -16.10 14.82 -6.51
C GLU A 364 -16.51 13.71 -7.48
N TYR A 365 -17.65 13.07 -7.22
CA TYR A 365 -18.21 12.08 -8.12
C TYR A 365 -18.93 12.74 -9.31
N THR A 366 -18.93 12.05 -10.44
CA THR A 366 -19.89 12.32 -11.52
C THR A 366 -21.30 11.91 -11.07
N ASP A 367 -22.35 12.31 -11.80
CA ASP A 367 -23.71 11.83 -11.55
C ASP A 367 -23.81 10.30 -11.52
N TRP A 368 -23.04 9.64 -12.41
CA TRP A 368 -22.93 8.20 -12.45
C TRP A 368 -22.23 7.66 -11.20
N GLY A 369 -21.06 8.19 -10.83
CA GLY A 369 -20.30 7.73 -9.67
C GLY A 369 -21.03 7.95 -8.33
N ASN A 370 -21.80 9.03 -8.24
CA ASN A 370 -22.62 9.34 -7.07
C ASN A 370 -23.79 8.36 -6.90
N SER A 371 -24.30 7.82 -8.01
CA SER A 371 -25.49 6.95 -8.02
C SER A 371 -25.16 5.46 -8.14
N ASN A 372 -23.88 5.10 -8.33
CA ASN A 372 -23.44 3.73 -8.56
C ASN A 372 -22.36 3.31 -7.55
N PHE A 373 -22.70 2.32 -6.73
CA PHE A 373 -21.77 1.64 -5.87
C PHE A 373 -21.02 0.54 -6.63
N LEU A 374 -19.84 0.21 -6.12
CA LEU A 374 -19.01 -0.87 -6.64
C LEU A 374 -19.70 -2.22 -6.49
N GLN A 375 -19.46 -3.10 -7.45
CA GLN A 375 -19.90 -4.48 -7.47
C GLN A 375 -18.69 -5.42 -7.56
N PRO A 376 -18.79 -6.66 -7.07
CA PRO A 376 -17.77 -7.66 -7.34
C PRO A 376 -17.49 -7.76 -8.84
N LYS A 377 -16.21 -7.86 -9.20
CA LYS A 377 -15.65 -7.86 -10.56
C LYS A 377 -15.59 -6.51 -11.27
N ASP A 378 -16.05 -5.42 -10.66
CA ASP A 378 -15.74 -4.09 -11.19
C ASP A 378 -14.22 -3.89 -11.20
N GLU A 379 -13.73 -3.29 -12.27
CA GLU A 379 -12.35 -2.81 -12.39
C GLU A 379 -12.36 -1.29 -12.19
N THR A 380 -11.40 -0.76 -11.44
CA THR A 380 -11.29 0.68 -11.15
C THR A 380 -9.94 1.19 -11.60
N LEU A 381 -9.93 2.41 -12.10
CA LEU A 381 -8.73 3.08 -12.56
C LEU A 381 -8.67 4.47 -11.95
N VAL A 382 -7.75 4.68 -11.01
CA VAL A 382 -7.42 6.01 -10.49
C VAL A 382 -6.17 6.52 -11.20
N LEU A 383 -6.27 7.68 -11.83
CA LEU A 383 -5.22 8.30 -12.63
C LEU A 383 -4.79 9.63 -12.02
N ILE A 384 -3.49 9.90 -12.10
CA ILE A 384 -2.94 11.25 -11.96
C ILE A 384 -2.18 11.57 -13.24
N TYR A 385 -2.50 12.69 -13.86
CA TYR A 385 -1.86 13.12 -15.11
C TYR A 385 -1.35 14.56 -15.03
N ASP A 386 -0.27 14.84 -15.77
CA ASP A 386 0.28 16.17 -15.99
C ASP A 386 -0.56 16.90 -17.06
N GLU A 387 -1.34 17.89 -16.63
CA GLU A 387 -2.24 18.66 -17.50
C GLU A 387 -1.49 19.45 -18.58
N LYS A 388 -0.20 19.76 -18.43
CA LYS A 388 0.55 20.38 -19.52
C LYS A 388 0.77 19.43 -20.69
N ARG A 389 0.90 18.13 -20.39
CA ARG A 389 1.05 17.08 -21.42
C ARG A 389 -0.29 16.60 -21.93
N TYR A 390 -1.30 16.55 -21.06
CA TYR A 390 -2.65 16.08 -21.36
C TYR A 390 -3.67 17.18 -21.03
N PRO A 391 -3.71 18.30 -21.78
CA PRO A 391 -4.56 19.45 -21.46
C PRO A 391 -6.06 19.20 -21.58
N LYS A 392 -6.45 18.08 -22.20
CA LYS A 392 -7.84 17.61 -22.32
C LYS A 392 -8.10 16.35 -21.49
N GLY A 393 -7.18 16.00 -20.58
CA GLY A 393 -7.17 14.71 -19.91
C GLY A 393 -6.70 13.55 -20.81
N PRO A 394 -6.62 12.34 -20.26
CA PRO A 394 -6.32 11.14 -21.04
C PRO A 394 -7.49 10.84 -22.00
N SER A 395 -7.18 10.48 -23.25
CA SER A 395 -8.19 10.04 -24.21
C SER A 395 -8.85 8.73 -23.78
N ALA A 396 -10.09 8.48 -24.21
CA ALA A 396 -10.78 7.21 -23.95
C ALA A 396 -9.95 5.97 -24.35
N GLY A 397 -9.30 6.00 -25.52
CA GLY A 397 -8.44 4.88 -25.95
C GLY A 397 -7.24 4.63 -25.03
N LEU A 398 -6.70 5.69 -24.42
CA LEU A 398 -5.64 5.57 -23.42
C LEU A 398 -6.18 4.99 -22.11
N VAL A 399 -7.34 5.43 -21.64
CA VAL A 399 -8.03 4.86 -20.48
C VAL A 399 -8.27 3.36 -20.68
N GLU A 400 -8.80 2.96 -21.84
CA GLU A 400 -9.01 1.54 -22.17
C GLU A 400 -7.71 0.73 -22.18
N SER A 401 -6.62 1.29 -22.71
CA SER A 401 -5.32 0.61 -22.66
C SER A 401 -4.80 0.42 -21.23
N LEU A 402 -5.09 1.36 -20.32
CA LEU A 402 -4.67 1.25 -18.92
C LEU A 402 -5.49 0.19 -18.16
N PHE A 403 -6.76 0.00 -18.50
CA PHE A 403 -7.55 -1.14 -18.01
C PHE A 403 -7.06 -2.51 -18.54
N GLN A 404 -6.26 -2.51 -19.61
CA GLN A 404 -5.58 -3.69 -20.13
C GLN A 404 -4.13 -3.81 -19.60
N ASP A 405 -3.80 -3.08 -18.53
CA ASP A 405 -2.49 -3.10 -17.86
C ASP A 405 -1.28 -2.73 -18.75
N PHE A 406 -1.52 -2.04 -19.87
CA PHE A 406 -0.44 -1.41 -20.64
C PHE A 406 0.27 -0.35 -19.78
N ASP A 407 1.58 -0.19 -20.00
CA ASP A 407 2.37 0.74 -19.21
C ASP A 407 1.93 2.19 -19.47
N ALA A 408 1.60 2.91 -18.40
CA ALA A 408 1.21 4.30 -18.51
C ALA A 408 2.31 5.16 -19.16
N PRO A 409 1.98 5.98 -20.17
CA PRO A 409 2.95 6.83 -20.85
C PRO A 409 3.51 7.90 -19.90
N GLY A 410 4.55 8.60 -20.35
CA GLY A 410 5.15 9.69 -19.57
C GLY A 410 4.12 10.76 -19.20
N GLY A 411 4.15 11.21 -17.95
CA GLY A 411 3.19 12.19 -17.43
C GLY A 411 1.88 11.61 -16.91
N ILE A 412 1.73 10.28 -16.86
CA ILE A 412 0.59 9.61 -16.23
C ILE A 412 1.07 8.57 -15.22
N ILE A 413 0.35 8.50 -14.11
CA ILE A 413 0.41 7.42 -13.14
C ILE A 413 -0.99 6.83 -13.01
N ALA A 414 -1.05 5.50 -12.96
CA ALA A 414 -2.29 4.76 -12.91
C ALA A 414 -2.25 3.76 -11.77
N LEU A 415 -3.39 3.63 -11.10
CA LEU A 415 -3.72 2.57 -10.16
C LEU A 415 -4.92 1.83 -10.73
N HIS A 416 -4.68 0.63 -11.27
CA HIS A 416 -5.72 -0.25 -11.77
C HIS A 416 -5.99 -1.34 -10.73
N GLN A 417 -7.22 -1.47 -10.24
CA GLN A 417 -7.60 -2.48 -9.25
C GLN A 417 -8.84 -3.25 -9.69
N THR A 418 -8.91 -4.53 -9.33
CA THR A 418 -10.09 -5.38 -9.55
C THR A 418 -10.72 -5.68 -8.20
N PHE A 419 -12.04 -5.54 -8.10
CA PHE A 419 -12.79 -5.86 -6.89
C PHE A 419 -13.15 -7.34 -6.89
N VAL A 420 -12.71 -8.09 -5.87
CA VAL A 420 -12.93 -9.54 -5.77
C VAL A 420 -13.83 -9.93 -4.61
#